data_AF-W4QX17-F1
#
_entry.id   AF-W4QX17-F1
#
_cell.length_a   1.000
_cell.length_b   1.000
_cell.length_c   1.000
_cell.angle_alpha   90.00
_cell.angle_beta   90.00
_cell.angle_gamma   90.00
#
_symmetry.space_group_name_H-M   'P 1'
#
loop_
_entity.id
_entity.type
_entity.pdbx_description
1 polymer ?
#
loop_
_entity_poly.entity_id
_entity_poly.type
_entity_poly.pdbx_seq_one_letter_code
_entity_poly.pdbx_strand_id
1 'polypeptide(L)'
;MNIIHEHLLSSEDKMIKSGQLDEKIVLELKMTTALFDYIQVVNNYYDDEDNPYFNNWTDIEGFGYGWAWMSFEEKDWHKMMARMVSSEADDLLKKEEKTLYYVYENPTVKTYHFITLDDWRTDMIVSLSNKEIY
;
A
#
# COMPACT_ATOMS: atom_id res chain seq x y z
N MET A 1 -5.96 21.21 -6.54
CA MET A 1 -5.82 19.94 -7.29
C MET A 1 -4.38 19.53 -7.07
N ASN A 2 -4.16 18.54 -6.19
CA ASN A 2 -2.93 18.36 -5.41
C ASN A 2 -1.74 17.86 -6.23
N ILE A 3 -0.57 18.51 -6.04
CA ILE A 3 0.79 18.13 -6.51
C ILE A 3 1.08 16.64 -6.30
N ILE A 4 0.48 16.03 -5.29
CA ILE A 4 0.59 14.60 -4.97
C ILE A 4 0.23 13.71 -6.17
N HIS A 5 -0.82 14.01 -6.94
CA HIS A 5 -1.22 13.18 -8.08
C HIS A 5 -0.13 13.03 -9.16
N GLU A 6 0.65 14.07 -9.40
CA GLU A 6 1.70 14.08 -10.43
C GLU A 6 2.91 13.24 -10.03
N HIS A 7 3.05 12.92 -8.73
CA HIS A 7 4.16 12.14 -8.19
C HIS A 7 3.79 10.68 -7.85
N LEU A 8 2.52 10.30 -7.96
CA LEU A 8 2.05 8.95 -7.62
C LEU A 8 2.14 7.96 -8.78
N LEU A 9 1.82 8.42 -9.99
CA LEU A 9 1.66 7.54 -11.15
C LEU A 9 2.91 7.54 -12.01
N SER A 10 3.36 6.35 -12.41
CA SER A 10 4.25 6.23 -13.57
C SER A 10 3.48 6.52 -14.87
N SER A 11 4.20 6.69 -15.98
CA SER A 11 3.58 6.92 -17.29
C SER A 11 2.71 5.75 -17.78
N GLU A 12 2.89 4.55 -17.21
CA GLU A 12 2.14 3.35 -17.57
C GLU A 12 0.92 3.11 -16.66
N ASP A 13 0.85 3.80 -15.52
CA ASP A 13 -0.23 3.62 -14.56
C ASP A 13 -1.50 4.33 -15.02
N LYS A 14 -2.61 3.62 -14.91
CA LYS A 14 -3.95 4.13 -15.15
C LYS A 14 -4.67 4.27 -13.81
N MET A 15 -5.03 5.50 -13.45
CA MET A 15 -5.88 5.75 -12.29
C MET A 15 -7.26 5.11 -12.49
N ILE A 16 -7.67 4.29 -11.53
CA ILE A 16 -8.99 3.64 -11.50
C ILE A 16 -9.95 4.43 -10.62
N LYS A 17 -9.51 4.83 -9.42
CA LYS A 17 -10.31 5.63 -8.49
C LYS A 17 -9.45 6.24 -7.38
N SER A 18 -9.98 7.26 -6.73
CA SER A 18 -9.34 7.94 -5.61
C SER A 18 -10.39 8.60 -4.72
N GLY A 19 -10.08 8.80 -3.46
CA GLY A 19 -10.97 9.51 -2.55
C GLY A 19 -10.43 9.60 -1.13
N GLN A 20 -11.30 10.01 -0.21
CA GLN A 20 -11.07 9.83 1.22
C GLN A 20 -11.24 8.34 1.57
N LEU A 21 -10.43 7.82 2.50
CA LEU A 21 -10.60 6.47 3.03
C LEU A 21 -12.03 6.27 3.51
N ASP A 22 -12.56 5.07 3.27
CA ASP A 22 -13.80 4.57 3.85
C ASP A 22 -13.70 3.06 4.08
N GLU A 23 -14.65 2.49 4.82
CA GLU A 23 -14.69 1.04 5.07
C GLU A 23 -14.80 0.19 3.79
N LYS A 24 -15.40 0.74 2.72
CA LYS A 24 -15.62 -0.01 1.47
C LYS A 24 -14.32 -0.26 0.74
N ILE A 25 -13.42 0.73 0.68
CA ILE A 25 -12.12 0.54 0.03
C ILE A 25 -11.23 -0.42 0.82
N VAL A 26 -11.31 -0.40 2.15
CA VAL A 26 -10.59 -1.35 3.02
C VAL A 26 -11.10 -2.77 2.82
N LEU A 27 -12.42 -2.98 2.77
CA LEU A 27 -13.00 -4.28 2.47
C LEU A 27 -12.61 -4.77 1.07
N GLU A 28 -12.65 -3.89 0.08
CA GLU A 28 -12.23 -4.22 -1.28
C GLU A 28 -10.76 -4.64 -1.34
N LEU A 29 -9.86 -3.92 -0.67
CA LEU A 29 -8.45 -4.30 -0.57
C LEU A 29 -8.31 -5.71 -0.03
N LYS A 30 -8.90 -6.01 1.14
CA LYS A 30 -8.82 -7.34 1.78
C LYS A 30 -9.34 -8.45 0.88
N MET A 31 -10.48 -8.24 0.22
CA MET A 31 -11.05 -9.22 -0.72
C MET A 31 -10.18 -9.39 -1.97
N THR A 32 -9.60 -8.30 -2.47
CA THR A 32 -8.75 -8.31 -3.66
C THR A 32 -7.44 -9.03 -3.39
N THR A 33 -6.79 -8.77 -2.25
CA THR A 33 -5.51 -9.39 -1.87
C THR A 33 -5.58 -10.92 -1.87
N ALA A 34 -6.73 -11.50 -1.53
CA ALA A 34 -6.93 -12.95 -1.57
C ALA A 34 -6.93 -13.57 -2.99
N LEU A 35 -6.95 -12.74 -4.04
CA LEU A 35 -7.00 -13.18 -5.44
C LEU A 35 -5.63 -13.14 -6.14
N PHE A 36 -4.57 -12.72 -5.44
CA PHE A 36 -3.23 -12.53 -6.01
C PHE A 36 -2.17 -13.32 -5.24
N ASP A 37 -1.20 -13.86 -5.98
CA ASP A 37 -0.12 -14.67 -5.41
C ASP A 37 1.04 -13.81 -4.89
N TYR A 38 1.35 -12.71 -5.59
CA TYR A 38 2.43 -11.80 -5.26
C TYR A 38 1.86 -10.51 -4.70
N ILE A 39 2.22 -10.24 -3.45
CA ILE A 39 1.78 -9.08 -2.68
C ILE A 39 3.04 -8.41 -2.16
N GLN A 40 3.13 -7.10 -2.37
CA GLN A 40 4.17 -6.26 -1.78
C GLN A 40 3.49 -5.14 -1.01
N VAL A 41 4.00 -4.84 0.17
CA VAL A 41 3.60 -3.73 1.01
C VAL A 41 4.81 -2.82 1.18
N VAL A 42 4.66 -1.54 0.84
CA VAL A 42 5.68 -0.51 1.05
C VAL A 42 5.11 0.54 2.00
N ASN A 43 5.80 0.76 3.11
CA ASN A 43 5.46 1.81 4.06
C ASN A 43 6.54 2.90 4.01
N ASN A 44 6.18 4.11 3.59
CA ASN A 44 7.08 5.26 3.56
C ASN A 44 6.73 6.25 4.67
N TYR A 45 7.75 6.76 5.36
CA TYR A 45 7.62 7.69 6.47
C TYR A 45 8.31 9.01 6.11
N TYR A 46 7.54 10.09 6.18
CA TYR A 46 7.97 11.45 5.85
C TYR A 46 7.92 12.29 7.14
N ASP A 47 8.84 12.03 8.05
CA ASP A 47 8.91 12.62 9.40
C ASP A 47 9.95 13.76 9.51
N ASP A 48 10.55 14.22 8.41
CA ASP A 48 11.38 15.42 8.38
C ASP A 48 10.51 16.69 8.43
N GLU A 49 10.49 17.37 9.58
CA GLU A 49 9.78 18.64 9.75
C GLU A 49 10.31 19.74 8.82
N ASP A 50 11.60 19.71 8.48
CA ASP A 50 12.24 20.71 7.60
C ASP A 50 11.96 20.42 6.12
N ASN A 51 11.65 19.17 5.77
CA ASN A 51 11.34 18.75 4.40
C ASN A 51 10.23 17.67 4.35
N PRO A 52 8.95 18.06 4.48
CA PRO A 52 7.82 17.13 4.62
C PRO A 52 7.50 16.30 3.36
N TYR A 53 8.25 16.49 2.28
CA TYR A 53 8.15 15.71 1.03
C TYR A 53 9.34 14.77 0.82
N PHE A 54 10.38 14.87 1.66
CA PHE A 54 11.49 13.92 1.66
C PHE A 54 11.06 12.66 2.42
N ASN A 55 11.24 11.51 1.78
CA ASN A 55 11.00 10.23 2.43
C ASN A 55 12.24 9.85 3.23
N ASN A 56 12.07 9.70 4.53
CA ASN A 56 13.16 9.44 5.47
C ASN A 56 13.40 7.95 5.66
N TRP A 57 12.34 7.15 5.57
CA TRP A 57 12.38 5.72 5.84
C TRP A 57 11.38 4.98 4.96
N THR A 58 11.85 3.92 4.32
CA THR A 58 10.99 2.95 3.62
C THR A 58 11.14 1.58 4.26
N ASP A 59 10.01 1.00 4.65
CA ASP A 59 9.89 -0.40 5.02
C ASP A 59 9.18 -1.18 3.91
N ILE A 60 9.66 -2.38 3.60
CA ILE A 60 9.16 -3.17 2.47
C ILE A 60 9.02 -4.64 2.88
N GLU A 61 7.82 -5.17 2.71
CA GLU A 61 7.49 -6.58 2.90
C GLU A 61 6.96 -7.16 1.58
N GLY A 62 7.47 -8.33 1.18
CA GLY A 62 7.06 -8.96 -0.08
C GLY A 62 7.73 -10.30 -0.30
N PHE A 63 7.23 -11.09 -1.26
CA PHE A 63 7.68 -12.48 -1.44
C PHE A 63 9.21 -12.58 -1.58
N GLY A 64 9.85 -13.28 -0.65
CA GLY A 64 11.31 -13.51 -0.65
C GLY A 64 12.17 -12.40 -0.01
N TYR A 65 11.57 -11.34 0.56
CA TYR A 65 12.28 -10.28 1.26
C TYR A 65 11.41 -9.64 2.38
N GLY A 66 11.99 -8.71 3.14
CA GLY A 66 11.34 -8.10 4.32
C GLY A 66 11.76 -8.77 5.63
N TRP A 67 11.00 -8.56 6.71
CA TRP A 67 11.28 -9.14 8.03
C TRP A 67 10.25 -10.19 8.46
N ALA A 68 9.05 -10.14 7.90
CA ALA A 68 7.93 -11.01 8.33
C ALA A 68 8.11 -12.49 7.94
N TRP A 69 8.98 -12.77 6.98
CA TRP A 69 9.19 -14.11 6.39
C TRP A 69 9.64 -15.19 7.36
N MET A 70 10.27 -14.84 8.49
CA MET A 70 10.76 -15.83 9.43
C MET A 70 9.66 -16.60 10.17
N SER A 71 8.39 -16.17 10.07
CA SER A 71 7.28 -16.74 10.83
C SER A 71 6.42 -17.75 10.04
N PHE A 72 6.67 -17.96 8.75
CA PHE A 72 5.83 -18.77 7.87
C PHE A 72 6.64 -19.65 6.90
N GLU A 73 6.09 -20.79 6.52
CA GLU A 73 6.62 -21.57 5.40
C GLU A 73 6.35 -20.84 4.08
N GLU A 74 7.27 -20.96 3.11
CA GLU A 74 7.18 -20.31 1.79
C GLU A 74 5.84 -20.57 1.08
N LYS A 75 5.30 -21.79 1.18
CA LYS A 75 4.01 -22.18 0.57
C LYS A 75 2.81 -21.39 1.12
N ASP A 76 2.91 -20.87 2.34
CA ASP A 76 1.85 -20.14 3.03
C ASP A 76 2.07 -18.61 3.00
N TRP A 77 3.06 -18.15 2.24
CA TRP A 77 3.43 -16.74 2.15
C TRP A 77 2.25 -15.84 1.75
N HIS A 78 1.49 -16.22 0.73
CA HIS A 78 0.32 -15.45 0.28
C HIS A 78 -0.69 -15.21 1.42
N LYS A 79 -0.88 -16.19 2.31
CA LYS A 79 -1.75 -16.06 3.49
C LYS A 79 -1.15 -15.12 4.53
N MET A 80 0.17 -15.16 4.73
CA MET A 80 0.87 -14.22 5.61
C MET A 80 0.67 -12.80 5.11
N MET A 81 0.96 -12.53 3.83
CA MET A 81 0.81 -11.19 3.25
C MET A 81 -0.63 -10.70 3.30
N ALA A 82 -1.61 -11.56 2.98
CA ALA A 82 -3.02 -11.20 3.10
C ALA A 82 -3.41 -10.84 4.55
N ARG A 83 -2.87 -11.53 5.55
CA ARG A 83 -3.07 -11.20 6.97
C ARG A 83 -2.41 -9.87 7.36
N MET A 84 -1.18 -9.64 6.90
CA MET A 84 -0.46 -8.38 7.12
C MET A 84 -1.24 -7.20 6.53
N VAL A 85 -1.59 -7.29 5.24
CA VAL A 85 -2.43 -6.28 4.57
C VAL A 85 -3.74 -6.07 5.32
N SER A 86 -4.39 -7.13 5.80
CA SER A 86 -5.62 -6.98 6.58
C SER A 86 -5.38 -6.22 7.89
N SER A 87 -4.29 -6.49 8.60
CA SER A 87 -3.95 -5.83 9.86
C SER A 87 -3.64 -4.35 9.63
N GLU A 88 -2.81 -4.03 8.65
CA GLU A 88 -2.49 -2.64 8.32
C GLU A 88 -3.73 -1.88 7.84
N ALA A 89 -4.59 -2.52 7.06
CA ALA A 89 -5.83 -1.91 6.60
C ALA A 89 -6.82 -1.64 7.75
N ASP A 90 -6.82 -2.45 8.81
CA ASP A 90 -7.58 -2.16 10.04
C ASP A 90 -7.00 -0.96 10.80
N ASP A 91 -5.67 -0.78 10.76
CA ASP A 91 -5.03 0.39 11.36
C ASP A 91 -5.31 1.69 10.59
N LEU A 92 -5.43 1.63 9.25
CA LEU A 92 -5.84 2.78 8.43
C LEU A 92 -7.21 3.34 8.84
N LEU A 93 -8.18 2.48 9.19
CA LEU A 93 -9.52 2.92 9.60
C LEU A 93 -9.50 3.79 10.87
N LYS A 94 -8.49 3.65 11.73
CA LYS A 94 -8.31 4.52 12.91
C LYS A 94 -7.98 5.96 12.53
N LYS A 95 -7.57 6.20 11.27
CA LYS A 95 -7.15 7.49 10.73
C LYS A 95 -7.98 7.90 9.49
N GLU A 96 -9.20 7.35 9.35
CA GLU A 96 -10.05 7.52 8.17
C GLU A 96 -10.13 8.96 7.65
N GLU A 97 -10.43 9.93 8.52
CA GLU A 97 -10.60 11.35 8.16
C GLU A 97 -9.29 12.02 7.66
N LYS A 98 -8.14 11.40 7.93
CA LYS A 98 -6.80 11.90 7.57
C LYS A 98 -6.16 11.11 6.43
N THR A 99 -6.81 10.06 5.94
CA THR A 99 -6.23 9.16 4.93
C THR A 99 -6.93 9.31 3.59
N LEU A 100 -6.14 9.63 2.55
CA LEU A 100 -6.56 9.57 1.15
C LEU A 100 -6.19 8.20 0.58
N TYR A 101 -6.97 7.71 -0.39
CA TYR A 101 -6.63 6.52 -1.15
C TYR A 101 -6.56 6.81 -2.65
N TYR A 102 -5.73 6.03 -3.32
CA TYR A 102 -5.56 5.97 -4.76
C TYR A 102 -5.49 4.51 -5.18
N VAL A 103 -6.29 4.14 -6.18
CA VAL A 103 -6.22 2.82 -6.83
C VAL A 103 -5.89 3.05 -8.29
N TYR A 104 -4.79 2.45 -8.71
CA TYR A 104 -4.30 2.51 -10.07
C TYR A 104 -3.73 1.16 -10.47
N GLU A 105 -3.63 0.94 -11.77
CA GLU A 105 -3.10 -0.30 -12.31
C GLU A 105 -2.26 -0.03 -13.56
N ASN A 106 -1.26 -0.88 -13.75
CA ASN A 106 -0.58 -1.05 -15.03
C ASN A 106 -0.91 -2.47 -15.56
N PRO A 107 -0.39 -2.89 -16.73
CA PRO A 107 -0.73 -4.19 -17.30
C PRO A 107 -0.44 -5.41 -16.41
N THR A 108 0.37 -5.26 -15.36
CA THR A 108 0.81 -6.36 -14.49
C THR A 108 0.43 -6.21 -13.03
N VAL A 109 0.36 -4.98 -12.52
CA VAL A 109 0.23 -4.71 -11.09
C VAL A 109 -1.01 -3.85 -10.85
N LYS A 110 -1.82 -4.26 -9.87
CA LYS A 110 -2.86 -3.43 -9.28
C LYS A 110 -2.34 -2.87 -7.96
N THR A 111 -2.44 -1.56 -7.78
CA THR A 111 -1.89 -0.87 -6.62
C THR A 111 -2.97 -0.14 -5.85
N TYR A 112 -2.93 -0.29 -4.51
CA TYR A 112 -3.67 0.53 -3.56
C TYR A 112 -2.67 1.37 -2.79
N HIS A 113 -2.76 2.69 -2.91
CA HIS A 113 -1.86 3.62 -2.24
C HIS A 113 -2.68 4.50 -1.29
N PHE A 114 -2.40 4.38 -0.01
CA PHE A 114 -3.00 5.16 1.06
C PHE A 114 -2.01 6.21 1.55
N ILE A 115 -2.43 7.46 1.62
CA ILE A 115 -1.62 8.58 2.12
C ILE A 115 -2.32 9.12 3.34
N THR A 116 -1.69 8.96 4.50
CA THR A 116 -2.19 9.50 5.77
C THR A 116 -1.47 10.79 6.10
N LEU A 117 -2.24 11.85 6.32
CA LEU A 117 -1.77 13.19 6.66
C LEU A 117 -2.08 13.47 8.15
N ASP A 118 -1.30 12.86 9.03
CA ASP A 118 -1.40 13.04 10.48
C ASP A 118 -0.39 14.11 10.94
N ASP A 119 0.17 13.99 12.14
CA ASP A 119 1.31 14.81 12.59
C ASP A 119 2.48 14.79 11.59
N TRP A 120 2.67 13.66 10.90
CA TRP A 120 3.56 13.50 9.75
C TRP A 120 2.86 12.71 8.64
N ARG A 121 3.40 12.78 7.42
CA ARG A 121 2.89 12.00 6.30
C ARG A 121 3.41 10.57 6.37
N THR A 122 2.52 9.61 6.16
CA THR A 122 2.89 8.21 5.95
C THR A 122 2.13 7.65 4.76
N ASP A 123 2.82 6.90 3.91
CA ASP A 123 2.22 6.22 2.78
C ASP A 123 2.27 4.71 3.00
N MET A 124 1.14 4.03 2.79
CA MET A 124 1.07 2.56 2.70
C MET A 124 0.69 2.20 1.25
N ILE A 125 1.54 1.46 0.57
CA ILE A 125 1.39 1.09 -0.84
C ILE A 125 1.33 -0.43 -0.93
N VAL A 126 0.17 -0.96 -1.34
CA VAL A 126 -0.05 -2.39 -1.55
C VAL A 126 -0.10 -2.68 -3.04
N SER A 127 0.89 -3.40 -3.54
CA SER A 127 0.98 -3.85 -4.93
C SER A 127 0.59 -5.32 -5.03
N LEU A 128 -0.30 -5.65 -5.98
CA LEU A 128 -0.87 -6.98 -6.17
C LEU A 128 -0.63 -7.45 -7.60
N SER A 129 -0.13 -8.68 -7.76
CA SER A 129 0.19 -9.26 -9.07
C SER A 129 0.11 -10.79 -9.06
N ASN A 130 -0.18 -11.37 -10.22
CA ASN A 130 -0.08 -12.82 -10.47
C ASN A 130 1.28 -13.22 -11.06
N LYS A 131 2.19 -12.26 -11.12
CA LYS A 131 3.60 -12.42 -11.50
C LYS A 131 4.45 -11.75 -10.42
N GLU A 132 5.69 -12.18 -10.32
CA GLU A 132 6.65 -11.57 -9.41
C GLU A 132 6.77 -10.06 -9.64
N ILE A 133 6.77 -9.31 -8.53
CA ILE A 133 6.87 -7.85 -8.51
C ILE A 133 8.35 -7.52 -8.25
N TYR A 134 8.98 -6.81 -9.19
CA TYR A 134 10.34 -6.28 -9.08
C TYR A 134 10.37 -4.80 -9.39
#